data_AF-A0A0F9I4X5-F1
#
_entry.id   AF-A0A0F9I4X5-F1
#
_cell.length_a   1.000
_cell.length_b   1.000
_cell.length_c   1.000
_cell.angle_alpha   90.00
_cell.angle_beta   90.00
_cell.angle_gamma   90.00
#
_symmetry.space_group_name_H-M   'P 1'
#
loop_
_entity.id
_entity.type
_entity.pdbx_description
1 polymer ?
#
loop_
_entity_poly.entity_id
_entity_poly.type
_entity_poly.pdbx_seq_one_letter_code
_entity_poly.pdbx_strand_id
1 'polypeptide(L)'
;SLNKAVVFIALLLVALAPIWTVFVGKVASVTNPVVRALVDVNEGRDNTLSLDTLGAREDFASTFSYAVALKREGRAEEAVGILDRLIEENTDHRLYNNLGNVYVAMGRRDLAKAAYLKAIEQGESVTTLYNLSQIYRDELNFESGDKYFKQAQGISKARVSVFTARNAKHYNRMVFDETLTFEELKSVALKSETRNSVRGFPNGTVIPAGLAAAMLVLFVILDKTLANRAFRCKNCGKVACALCAEGDKMCADCQSKLAEDDNSSPKSRVRRMLQANRQKDKQMTIIRGLAFTPPGIAQVYSGRLLSGFIYMWLFSFAIIILVLDPFMSTGLAGGSHGWLWLIMAPLIVLVYYVSITTVNRRLDKGWL
;
A
#
# COMPACT_ATOMS: atom_id res chain seq x y z
N SER A 1 10.15 21.12 -23.37
CA SER A 1 11.22 20.99 -22.36
C SER A 1 10.81 19.92 -21.36
N LEU A 2 11.75 19.08 -20.91
CA LEU A 2 11.51 17.97 -19.96
C LEU A 2 10.65 18.38 -18.75
N ASN A 3 10.80 19.62 -18.27
CA ASN A 3 10.03 20.18 -17.17
C ASN A 3 8.51 20.28 -17.46
N LYS A 4 8.09 20.54 -18.69
CA LYS A 4 6.65 20.62 -19.03
C LYS A 4 5.99 19.24 -18.96
N ALA A 5 6.63 18.22 -19.53
CA ALA A 5 6.14 16.84 -19.47
C ALA A 5 5.97 16.36 -18.03
N VAL A 6 6.92 16.73 -17.18
CA VAL A 6 6.89 16.42 -15.74
C VAL A 6 5.71 17.08 -15.02
N VAL A 7 5.37 18.35 -15.32
CA VAL A 7 4.17 19.00 -14.77
C VAL A 7 2.89 18.31 -15.25
N PHE A 8 2.80 17.98 -16.55
CA PHE A 8 1.64 17.27 -17.09
C PHE A 8 1.42 15.91 -16.43
N ILE A 9 2.48 15.13 -16.24
CA ILE A 9 2.41 13.83 -15.55
C ILE A 9 1.96 14.01 -14.10
N ALA A 10 2.51 15.00 -13.37
CA ALA A 10 2.11 15.27 -11.99
C ALA A 10 0.62 15.65 -11.89
N LEU A 11 0.13 16.52 -12.77
CA LEU A 11 -1.28 16.92 -12.78
C LEU A 11 -2.21 15.78 -13.20
N LEU A 12 -1.78 14.91 -14.13
CA LEU A 12 -2.49 13.69 -14.49
C LEU A 12 -2.62 12.76 -13.28
N LEU A 13 -1.53 12.56 -12.52
CA LEU A 13 -1.55 11.73 -11.31
C LEU A 13 -2.51 12.28 -10.25
N VAL A 14 -2.54 13.61 -10.04
CA VAL A 14 -3.49 14.26 -9.12
C VAL A 14 -4.93 14.09 -9.62
N ALA A 15 -5.17 14.21 -10.94
CA ALA A 15 -6.50 14.00 -11.52
C ALA A 15 -6.99 12.56 -11.38
N LEU A 16 -6.08 11.58 -11.39
CA LEU A 16 -6.38 10.16 -11.21
C LEU A 16 -6.47 9.73 -9.73
N ALA A 17 -5.95 10.52 -8.79
CA ALA A 17 -5.95 10.20 -7.35
C ALA A 17 -7.36 9.91 -6.76
N PRO A 18 -8.43 10.60 -7.16
CA PRO A 18 -9.81 10.25 -6.80
C PRO A 18 -10.23 8.82 -7.13
N ILE A 19 -9.80 8.30 -8.27
CA ILE A 19 -10.16 6.94 -8.72
C ILE A 19 -9.47 5.92 -7.82
N TRP A 20 -8.19 6.14 -7.53
CA TRP A 20 -7.39 5.30 -6.63
C TRP A 20 -7.92 5.32 -5.20
N THR A 21 -8.30 6.49 -4.68
CA THR A 21 -8.82 6.62 -3.31
C THR A 21 -10.19 5.94 -3.12
N VAL A 22 -11.07 5.96 -4.13
CA VAL A 22 -12.34 5.19 -4.07
C VAL A 22 -12.09 3.69 -4.15
N PHE A 23 -11.20 3.25 -5.03
CA PHE A 23 -10.84 1.84 -5.12
C PHE A 23 -10.25 1.32 -3.80
N VAL A 24 -9.27 2.04 -3.25
CA VAL A 24 -8.68 1.72 -1.94
C VAL A 24 -9.73 1.80 -0.84
N GLY A 25 -10.61 2.81 -0.85
CA GLY A 25 -11.67 2.94 0.15
C GLY A 25 -12.67 1.78 0.15
N LYS A 26 -13.01 1.23 -1.02
CA LYS A 26 -13.90 0.05 -1.17
C LYS A 26 -13.25 -1.26 -0.74
N VAL A 27 -11.94 -1.39 -0.97
CA VAL A 27 -11.21 -2.62 -0.68
C VAL A 27 -10.61 -2.60 0.73
N ALA A 28 -10.26 -1.45 1.28
CA ALA A 28 -9.75 -1.34 2.63
C ALA A 28 -10.87 -1.59 3.65
N SER A 29 -10.77 -2.72 4.36
CA SER A 29 -11.66 -3.11 5.48
C SER A 29 -11.90 -2.01 6.51
N VAL A 30 -10.96 -1.06 6.65
CA VAL A 30 -10.95 0.02 7.64
C VAL A 30 -12.19 0.92 7.54
N THR A 31 -12.80 1.07 6.37
CA THR A 31 -13.90 2.02 6.15
C THR A 31 -15.29 1.42 6.38
N ASN A 32 -15.44 0.10 6.29
CA ASN A 32 -16.74 -0.57 6.40
C ASN A 32 -16.80 -1.43 7.68
N PRO A 33 -17.69 -1.13 8.65
CA PRO A 33 -17.74 -1.86 9.91
C PRO A 33 -18.09 -3.34 9.74
N VAL A 34 -18.85 -3.70 8.70
CA VAL A 34 -19.20 -5.08 8.38
C VAL A 34 -17.97 -5.83 7.90
N VAL A 35 -17.28 -5.31 6.89
CA VAL A 35 -16.08 -5.95 6.33
C VAL A 35 -15.00 -6.06 7.40
N ARG A 36 -14.84 -5.03 8.23
CA ARG A 36 -13.95 -5.05 9.38
C ARG A 36 -14.30 -6.16 10.37
N ALA A 37 -15.56 -6.25 10.78
CA ALA A 37 -16.03 -7.29 11.69
C ALA A 37 -15.78 -8.70 11.14
N LEU A 38 -16.06 -8.93 9.86
CA LEU A 38 -15.80 -10.20 9.19
C LEU A 38 -14.32 -10.57 9.26
N VAL A 39 -13.43 -9.62 8.98
CA VAL A 39 -11.98 -9.91 8.99
C VAL A 39 -11.46 -10.07 10.42
N ASP A 40 -11.95 -9.30 11.40
CA ASP A 40 -11.56 -9.45 12.80
C ASP A 40 -11.90 -10.86 13.32
N VAL A 41 -13.07 -11.41 12.95
CA VAL A 41 -13.42 -12.81 13.24
C VAL A 41 -12.54 -13.78 12.46
N ASN A 42 -12.31 -13.56 11.16
CA ASN A 42 -11.49 -14.43 10.30
C ASN A 42 -10.06 -14.58 10.85
N GLU A 43 -9.48 -13.49 11.35
CA GLU A 43 -8.12 -13.45 11.88
C GLU A 43 -8.05 -13.79 13.38
N GLY A 44 -9.20 -13.92 14.06
CA GLY A 44 -9.27 -14.18 15.49
C GLY A 44 -8.76 -13.03 16.36
N ARG A 45 -8.93 -11.78 15.90
CA ARG A 45 -8.49 -10.57 16.63
C ARG A 45 -9.47 -10.15 17.71
N ASP A 46 -10.73 -9.95 17.33
CA ASP A 46 -11.79 -9.42 18.18
C ASP A 46 -13.16 -9.90 17.66
N ASN A 47 -14.10 -10.09 18.58
CA ASN A 47 -15.48 -10.48 18.30
C ASN A 47 -16.48 -9.37 18.65
N THR A 48 -16.11 -8.34 19.42
CA THR A 48 -17.04 -7.31 19.93
C THR A 48 -17.83 -6.63 18.81
N LEU A 49 -17.14 -6.09 17.81
CA LEU A 49 -17.75 -5.44 16.66
C LEU A 49 -18.65 -6.41 15.87
N SER A 50 -18.26 -7.67 15.79
CA SER A 50 -19.03 -8.69 15.08
C SER A 50 -20.35 -9.01 15.78
N LEU A 51 -20.34 -9.01 17.12
CA LEU A 51 -21.54 -9.26 17.90
C LEU A 51 -22.56 -8.12 17.77
N ASP A 52 -22.08 -6.88 17.70
CA ASP A 52 -22.94 -5.70 17.55
C ASP A 52 -23.45 -5.50 16.11
N THR A 53 -22.64 -5.85 15.11
CA THR A 53 -22.89 -5.46 13.71
C THR A 53 -23.50 -6.57 12.86
N LEU A 54 -23.14 -7.84 13.12
CA LEU A 54 -23.49 -8.96 12.23
C LEU A 54 -24.78 -9.68 12.62
N GLY A 55 -25.21 -9.62 13.88
CA GLY A 55 -26.29 -10.46 14.40
C GLY A 55 -27.68 -10.26 13.76
N ALA A 56 -27.95 -9.08 13.18
CA ALA A 56 -29.21 -8.79 12.48
C ALA A 56 -29.16 -9.03 10.96
N ARG A 57 -28.02 -9.52 10.45
CA ARG A 57 -27.83 -9.75 9.02
C ARG A 57 -28.17 -11.19 8.66
N GLU A 58 -28.66 -11.37 7.45
CA GLU A 58 -29.08 -12.68 6.93
C GLU A 58 -28.15 -13.22 5.83
N ASP A 59 -27.17 -12.43 5.37
CA ASP A 59 -26.20 -12.91 4.38
C ASP A 59 -25.27 -13.96 4.98
N PHE A 60 -24.95 -14.99 4.18
CA PHE A 60 -24.13 -16.13 4.61
C PHE A 60 -22.84 -15.71 5.33
N ALA A 61 -22.08 -14.75 4.79
CA ALA A 61 -20.79 -14.36 5.34
C ALA A 61 -20.92 -13.74 6.75
N SER A 62 -21.91 -12.87 6.94
CA SER A 62 -22.21 -12.25 8.23
C SER A 62 -22.71 -13.27 9.24
N THR A 63 -23.69 -14.10 8.85
CA THR A 63 -24.28 -15.12 9.73
C THR A 63 -23.25 -16.18 10.13
N PHE A 64 -22.41 -16.64 9.19
CA PHE A 64 -21.31 -17.57 9.43
C PHE A 64 -20.30 -17.00 10.43
N SER A 65 -19.84 -15.76 10.22
CA SER A 65 -18.86 -15.12 11.10
C SER A 65 -19.43 -14.82 12.48
N TYR A 66 -20.71 -14.44 12.55
CA TYR A 66 -21.40 -14.22 13.81
C TYR A 66 -21.50 -15.51 14.64
N ALA A 67 -21.77 -16.68 14.02
CA ALA A 67 -21.75 -17.96 14.72
C ALA A 67 -20.36 -18.31 15.31
N VAL A 68 -19.29 -18.06 14.55
CA VAL A 68 -17.90 -18.25 15.03
C VAL A 68 -17.60 -17.32 16.22
N ALA A 69 -18.03 -16.07 16.15
CA ALA A 69 -17.88 -15.11 17.24
C ALA A 69 -18.64 -15.53 18.50
N LEU A 70 -19.91 -15.94 18.38
CA LEU A 70 -20.73 -16.43 19.49
C LEU A 70 -20.06 -17.58 20.23
N LYS A 71 -19.56 -18.56 19.49
CA LYS A 71 -18.81 -19.70 20.04
C LYS A 71 -17.60 -19.23 20.85
N ARG A 72 -16.82 -18.28 20.31
CA ARG A 72 -15.61 -17.80 20.98
C ARG A 72 -15.93 -17.08 22.30
N GLU A 73 -17.03 -16.35 22.33
CA GLU A 73 -17.55 -15.66 23.52
C GLU A 73 -18.38 -16.54 24.46
N GLY A 74 -18.45 -17.86 24.21
CA GLY A 74 -19.12 -18.82 25.10
C GLY A 74 -20.63 -18.91 24.94
N ARG A 75 -21.21 -18.22 23.95
CA ARG A 75 -22.65 -18.27 23.61
C ARG A 75 -22.93 -19.46 22.69
N ALA A 76 -22.64 -20.67 23.17
CA ALA A 76 -22.59 -21.88 22.36
C ALA A 76 -23.98 -22.30 21.82
N GLU A 77 -25.03 -22.24 22.63
CA GLU A 77 -26.38 -22.62 22.23
C GLU A 77 -26.92 -21.76 21.08
N GLU A 78 -26.66 -20.45 21.12
CA GLU A 78 -27.02 -19.53 20.04
C GLU A 78 -26.23 -19.87 18.76
N ALA A 79 -24.95 -20.20 18.88
CA ALA A 79 -24.12 -20.60 17.75
C ALA A 79 -24.63 -21.88 17.09
N VAL A 80 -25.11 -22.88 17.87
CA VAL A 80 -25.73 -24.11 17.33
C VAL A 80 -26.94 -23.75 16.47
N GLY A 81 -27.88 -22.97 16.99
CA GLY A 81 -29.11 -22.63 16.25
C GLY A 81 -28.84 -21.89 14.93
N ILE A 82 -27.78 -21.08 14.88
CA ILE A 82 -27.37 -20.40 13.65
C ILE A 82 -26.70 -21.38 12.67
N LEU A 83 -25.80 -22.23 13.13
CA LEU A 83 -25.10 -23.20 12.29
C LEU A 83 -26.06 -24.25 11.72
N ASP A 84 -27.01 -24.73 12.51
CA ASP A 84 -28.02 -25.69 12.05
C ASP A 84 -28.86 -25.09 10.90
N ARG A 85 -29.29 -23.82 11.03
CA ARG A 85 -30.00 -23.11 9.94
C ARG A 85 -29.14 -22.97 8.69
N LEU A 86 -27.87 -22.58 8.83
CA LEU A 86 -26.95 -22.46 7.69
C LEU A 86 -26.72 -23.80 6.99
N ILE A 87 -26.70 -24.91 7.74
CA ILE A 87 -26.54 -26.27 7.21
C ILE A 87 -27.76 -26.71 6.41
N GLU A 88 -28.97 -26.31 6.82
CA GLU A 88 -30.19 -26.59 6.04
C GLU A 88 -30.19 -25.89 4.69
N GLU A 89 -29.57 -24.71 4.61
CA GLU A 89 -29.49 -23.90 3.38
C GLU A 89 -28.29 -24.26 2.49
N ASN A 90 -27.17 -24.69 3.08
CA ASN A 90 -25.89 -24.85 2.39
C ASN A 90 -25.19 -26.15 2.79
N THR A 91 -24.75 -26.91 1.78
CA THR A 91 -23.86 -28.05 2.01
C THR A 91 -22.40 -27.57 2.01
N ASP A 92 -21.88 -27.26 3.20
CA ASP A 92 -20.49 -26.77 3.37
C ASP A 92 -19.81 -27.46 4.56
N HIS A 93 -18.67 -28.11 4.32
CA HIS A 93 -17.90 -28.81 5.35
C HIS A 93 -17.47 -27.90 6.51
N ARG A 94 -17.30 -26.60 6.26
CA ARG A 94 -16.88 -25.60 7.26
C ARG A 94 -17.94 -25.41 8.35
N LEU A 95 -19.22 -25.50 7.97
CA LEU A 95 -20.34 -25.38 8.91
C LEU A 95 -20.32 -26.53 9.92
N TYR A 96 -20.16 -27.77 9.44
CA TYR A 96 -20.06 -28.95 10.28
C TYR A 96 -18.81 -28.94 11.17
N ASN A 97 -17.65 -28.46 10.66
CA ASN A 97 -16.47 -28.28 11.50
C ASN A 97 -16.72 -27.29 12.64
N ASN A 98 -17.28 -26.12 12.31
CA ASN A 98 -17.55 -25.10 13.31
C ASN A 98 -18.63 -25.55 14.31
N LEU A 99 -19.62 -26.32 13.87
CA LEU A 99 -20.61 -26.95 14.75
C LEU A 99 -19.95 -27.95 15.70
N GLY A 100 -19.00 -28.75 15.21
CA GLY A 100 -18.15 -29.59 16.04
C GLY A 100 -17.41 -28.78 17.11
N ASN A 101 -16.82 -27.64 16.73
CA ASN A 101 -16.13 -26.76 17.68
C ASN A 101 -17.08 -26.18 18.75
N VAL A 102 -18.33 -25.88 18.39
CA VAL A 102 -19.35 -25.45 19.35
C VAL A 102 -19.66 -26.57 20.34
N TYR A 103 -19.83 -27.81 19.87
CA TYR A 103 -20.04 -28.96 20.76
C TYR A 103 -18.85 -29.22 21.69
N VAL A 104 -17.63 -28.96 21.24
CA VAL A 104 -16.44 -29.00 22.13
C VAL A 104 -16.54 -27.94 23.23
N ALA A 105 -16.95 -26.71 22.91
CA ALA A 105 -17.16 -25.66 23.89
C ALA A 105 -18.23 -26.04 24.93
N MET A 106 -19.25 -26.80 24.52
CA MET A 106 -20.29 -27.34 25.40
C MET A 106 -19.88 -28.62 26.16
N GLY A 107 -18.68 -29.17 25.92
CA GLY A 107 -18.23 -30.44 26.49
C GLY A 107 -18.89 -31.69 25.89
N ARG A 108 -19.64 -31.57 24.80
CA ARG A 108 -20.38 -32.66 24.13
C ARG A 108 -19.51 -33.35 23.08
N ARG A 109 -18.49 -34.10 23.53
CA ARG A 109 -17.46 -34.68 22.64
C ARG A 109 -17.98 -35.64 21.58
N ASP A 110 -19.00 -36.46 21.88
CA ASP A 110 -19.55 -37.41 20.90
C ASP A 110 -20.27 -36.69 19.75
N LEU A 111 -21.01 -35.63 20.06
CA LEU A 111 -21.62 -34.77 19.03
C LEU A 111 -20.55 -34.03 18.21
N ALA A 112 -19.48 -33.59 18.86
CA ALA A 112 -18.36 -32.96 18.17
C ALA A 112 -17.72 -33.92 17.15
N LYS A 113 -17.41 -35.17 17.55
CA LYS A 113 -16.88 -36.21 16.65
C LYS A 113 -17.83 -36.47 15.49
N ALA A 114 -19.13 -36.61 15.75
CA ALA A 114 -20.13 -36.83 14.70
C ALA A 114 -20.17 -35.66 13.70
N ALA A 115 -20.11 -34.42 14.18
CA ALA A 115 -20.07 -33.23 13.33
C ALA A 115 -18.79 -33.16 12.49
N TYR A 116 -17.62 -33.45 13.07
CA TYR A 116 -16.36 -33.50 12.33
C TYR A 116 -16.33 -34.61 11.28
N LEU A 117 -16.90 -35.78 11.57
CA LEU A 117 -17.01 -36.86 10.59
C LEU A 117 -17.91 -36.46 9.42
N LYS A 118 -19.06 -35.83 9.68
CA LYS A 118 -19.91 -35.25 8.63
C LYS A 118 -19.18 -34.19 7.81
N ALA A 119 -18.38 -33.33 8.44
CA ALA A 119 -17.56 -32.36 7.73
C ALA A 119 -16.59 -33.06 6.76
N ILE A 120 -15.90 -34.12 7.21
CA ILE A 120 -14.97 -34.90 6.36
C ILE A 120 -15.71 -35.56 5.18
N GLU A 121 -16.93 -36.06 5.38
CA GLU A 121 -17.76 -36.63 4.31
C GLU A 121 -18.08 -35.59 3.21
N GLN A 122 -18.27 -34.31 3.58
CA GLN A 122 -18.54 -33.23 2.62
C GLN A 122 -17.27 -32.66 1.99
N GLY A 123 -16.14 -32.70 2.70
CA GLY A 123 -14.88 -32.17 2.23
C GLY A 123 -13.78 -32.31 3.26
N GLU A 124 -12.69 -32.97 2.88
CA GLU A 124 -11.53 -33.15 3.75
C GLU A 124 -10.76 -31.83 3.92
N SER A 125 -10.56 -31.40 5.16
CA SER A 125 -9.82 -30.19 5.51
C SER A 125 -8.77 -30.49 6.57
N VAL A 126 -7.62 -29.80 6.49
CA VAL A 126 -6.55 -29.87 7.49
C VAL A 126 -7.10 -29.52 8.88
N THR A 127 -7.96 -28.50 8.97
CA THR A 127 -8.53 -28.01 10.22
C THR A 127 -9.40 -29.07 10.87
N THR A 128 -10.31 -29.67 10.10
CA THR A 128 -11.25 -30.68 10.61
C THR A 128 -10.53 -31.93 11.09
N LEU A 129 -9.60 -32.46 10.29
CA LEU A 129 -8.79 -33.63 10.66
C LEU A 129 -7.96 -33.35 11.92
N TYR A 130 -7.35 -32.17 12.00
CA TYR A 130 -6.61 -31.75 13.19
C TYR A 130 -7.54 -31.69 14.40
N ASN A 131 -8.70 -31.02 14.31
CA ASN A 131 -9.66 -30.90 15.40
C ASN A 131 -10.13 -32.27 15.90
N LEU A 132 -10.51 -33.16 14.99
CA LEU A 132 -10.93 -34.52 15.32
C LEU A 132 -9.81 -35.30 16.02
N SER A 133 -8.55 -35.14 15.57
CA SER A 133 -7.40 -35.74 16.24
C SER A 133 -7.23 -35.25 17.68
N GLN A 134 -7.50 -33.97 17.95
CA GLN A 134 -7.39 -33.41 19.31
C GLN A 134 -8.46 -33.99 20.22
N ILE A 135 -9.69 -34.19 19.73
CA ILE A 135 -10.76 -34.81 20.52
C ILE A 135 -10.43 -36.25 20.89
N TYR A 136 -9.96 -37.06 19.94
CA TYR A 136 -9.57 -38.44 20.24
C TYR A 136 -8.39 -38.51 21.22
N ARG A 137 -7.41 -37.60 21.11
CA ARG A 137 -6.27 -37.53 22.03
C ARG A 137 -6.68 -37.11 23.45
N ASP A 138 -7.62 -36.17 23.57
CA ASP A 138 -8.18 -35.75 24.87
C ASP A 138 -8.98 -36.87 25.54
N GLU A 139 -9.60 -37.75 24.75
CA GLU A 139 -10.25 -38.98 25.21
C GLU A 139 -9.28 -40.17 25.40
N LEU A 140 -7.96 -39.95 25.29
CA LEU A 140 -6.91 -40.99 25.39
C LEU A 140 -6.99 -42.10 24.33
N ASN A 141 -7.76 -41.90 23.26
CA ASN A 141 -7.77 -42.76 22.08
C ASN A 141 -6.64 -42.34 21.12
N PHE A 142 -5.41 -42.70 21.47
CA PHE A 142 -4.23 -42.30 20.72
C PHE A 142 -4.17 -42.91 19.32
N GLU A 143 -4.75 -44.09 19.10
CA GLU A 143 -4.79 -44.74 17.78
C GLU A 143 -5.56 -43.88 16.76
N SER A 144 -6.81 -43.51 17.10
CA SER A 144 -7.62 -42.64 16.24
C SER A 144 -7.03 -41.24 16.17
N GLY A 145 -6.51 -40.73 17.29
CA GLY A 145 -5.80 -39.46 17.36
C GLY A 145 -4.63 -39.39 16.37
N ASP A 146 -3.76 -40.39 16.34
CA ASP A 146 -2.61 -40.45 15.43
C ASP A 146 -3.03 -40.62 13.98
N LYS A 147 -4.09 -41.40 13.71
CA LYS A 147 -4.64 -41.57 12.36
C LYS A 147 -5.01 -40.22 11.76
N TYR A 148 -5.90 -39.46 12.41
CA TYR A 148 -6.37 -38.18 11.87
C TYR A 148 -5.29 -37.09 11.89
N PHE A 149 -4.40 -37.09 12.88
CA PHE A 149 -3.28 -36.15 12.92
C PHE A 149 -2.31 -36.37 11.74
N LYS A 150 -1.98 -37.63 11.41
CA LYS A 150 -1.15 -37.96 10.25
C LYS A 150 -1.84 -37.62 8.93
N GLN A 151 -3.15 -37.80 8.82
CA GLN A 151 -3.92 -37.35 7.64
C GLN A 151 -3.83 -35.83 7.47
N ALA A 152 -4.03 -35.05 8.55
CA ALA A 152 -3.90 -33.60 8.51
C ALA A 152 -2.49 -33.16 8.05
N GLN A 153 -1.44 -33.83 8.54
CA GLN A 153 -0.06 -33.59 8.12
C GLN A 153 0.19 -33.97 6.65
N GLY A 154 -0.47 -35.01 6.15
CA GLY A 154 -0.43 -35.43 4.75
C GLY A 154 -0.90 -34.33 3.81
N ILE A 155 -1.91 -33.55 4.21
CA ILE A 155 -2.42 -32.41 3.43
C ILE A 155 -1.51 -31.18 3.63
N SER A 156 -1.18 -30.79 4.86
CA SER A 156 -0.30 -29.63 5.11
C SER A 156 0.44 -29.69 6.45
N LYS A 157 1.72 -30.10 6.40
CA LYS A 157 2.62 -30.06 7.55
C LYS A 157 2.78 -28.66 8.14
N ALA A 158 2.88 -27.64 7.29
CA ALA A 158 3.06 -26.25 7.72
C ALA A 158 1.88 -25.76 8.55
N ARG A 159 0.65 -26.02 8.09
CA ARG A 159 -0.57 -25.61 8.81
C ARG A 159 -0.73 -26.36 10.13
N VAL A 160 -0.46 -27.66 10.16
CA VAL A 160 -0.46 -28.46 11.40
C VAL A 160 0.58 -27.96 12.41
N SER A 161 1.76 -27.54 11.95
CA SER A 161 2.79 -26.95 12.82
C SER A 161 2.28 -25.69 13.52
N VAL A 162 1.62 -24.79 12.78
CA VAL A 162 1.00 -23.58 13.35
C VAL A 162 -0.09 -23.91 14.37
N PHE A 163 -0.95 -24.90 14.08
CA PHE A 163 -1.98 -25.35 15.01
C PHE A 163 -1.40 -25.93 16.29
N THR A 164 -0.40 -26.80 16.17
CA THR A 164 0.28 -27.42 17.31
C THR A 164 0.95 -26.38 18.19
N ALA A 165 1.62 -25.38 17.61
CA ALA A 165 2.28 -24.31 18.35
C ALA A 165 1.30 -23.39 19.12
N ARG A 166 0.05 -23.28 18.66
CA ARG A 166 -0.98 -22.43 19.30
C ARG A 166 -1.90 -23.22 20.23
N ASN A 167 -1.79 -24.56 20.25
CA ASN A 167 -2.69 -25.42 20.99
C ASN A 167 -2.56 -25.19 22.50
N ALA A 168 -3.70 -25.14 23.20
CA ALA A 168 -3.74 -25.06 24.65
C ALA A 168 -5.02 -25.71 25.19
N LYS A 169 -5.04 -26.00 26.50
CA LYS A 169 -6.18 -26.61 27.21
C LYS A 169 -7.33 -25.61 27.43
N HIS A 170 -7.92 -25.15 26.34
CA HIS A 170 -9.09 -24.27 26.29
C HIS A 170 -9.78 -24.48 24.93
N TYR A 171 -11.11 -24.55 24.85
CA TYR A 171 -11.80 -24.89 23.59
C TYR A 171 -11.44 -23.96 22.41
N ASN A 172 -11.27 -22.65 22.65
CA ASN A 172 -10.81 -21.70 21.61
C ASN A 172 -9.36 -21.87 21.15
N ARG A 173 -8.56 -22.72 21.80
CA ARG A 173 -7.17 -23.01 21.43
C ARG A 173 -6.91 -24.49 21.18
N MET A 174 -7.81 -25.37 21.63
CA MET A 174 -7.73 -26.79 21.38
C MET A 174 -8.18 -27.13 19.97
N VAL A 175 -9.28 -26.52 19.52
CA VAL A 175 -9.85 -26.69 18.18
C VAL A 175 -9.86 -25.37 17.41
N PHE A 176 -9.68 -25.45 16.10
CA PHE A 176 -9.52 -24.32 15.20
C PHE A 176 -10.77 -24.14 14.33
N ASP A 177 -11.20 -22.90 14.16
CA ASP A 177 -12.37 -22.56 13.34
C ASP A 177 -12.01 -22.63 11.85
N GLU A 178 -12.95 -23.10 11.03
CA GLU A 178 -12.93 -22.81 9.61
C GLU A 178 -13.50 -21.42 9.38
N THR A 179 -12.92 -20.69 8.43
CA THR A 179 -13.17 -19.26 8.26
C THR A 179 -13.61 -18.95 6.82
N LEU A 180 -14.02 -17.70 6.58
CA LEU A 180 -14.33 -17.23 5.22
C LEU A 180 -13.05 -17.21 4.38
N THR A 181 -13.22 -17.54 3.10
CA THR A 181 -12.18 -17.45 2.08
C THR A 181 -11.94 -15.99 1.70
N PHE A 182 -10.76 -15.73 1.11
CA PHE A 182 -10.44 -14.41 0.60
C PHE A 182 -11.44 -13.93 -0.45
N GLU A 183 -11.92 -14.81 -1.33
CA GLU A 183 -12.88 -14.44 -2.38
C GLU A 183 -14.26 -14.09 -1.79
N GLU A 184 -14.71 -14.79 -0.74
CA GLU A 184 -15.94 -14.43 -0.03
C GLU A 184 -15.82 -13.04 0.61
N LEU A 185 -14.74 -12.78 1.36
CA LEU A 185 -14.47 -11.47 1.98
C LEU A 185 -14.38 -10.35 0.94
N LYS A 186 -13.66 -10.59 -0.15
CA LYS A 186 -13.53 -9.64 -1.26
C LYS A 186 -14.87 -9.37 -1.94
N SER A 187 -15.71 -10.40 -2.12
CA SER A 187 -17.04 -10.24 -2.72
C SER A 187 -17.94 -9.36 -1.85
N VAL A 188 -17.88 -9.51 -0.52
CA VAL A 188 -18.62 -8.66 0.43
C VAL A 188 -18.07 -7.23 0.37
N ALA A 189 -16.73 -7.07 0.38
CA ALA A 189 -16.11 -5.75 0.32
C ALA A 189 -16.51 -4.97 -0.96
N LEU A 190 -16.48 -5.63 -2.12
CA LEU A 190 -16.85 -5.02 -3.40
C LEU A 190 -18.33 -4.67 -3.52
N LYS A 191 -19.22 -5.50 -2.94
CA LYS A 191 -20.66 -5.24 -2.90
C LYS A 191 -21.05 -4.19 -1.87
N SER A 192 -20.22 -4.00 -0.85
CA SER A 192 -20.55 -3.08 0.22
C SER A 192 -20.56 -1.64 -0.25
N GLU A 193 -21.65 -0.92 0.02
CA GLU A 193 -21.68 0.52 -0.19
C GLU A 193 -20.76 1.17 0.85
N THR A 194 -19.60 1.64 0.40
CA THR A 194 -18.80 2.56 1.20
C THR A 194 -19.55 3.87 1.26
N ARG A 195 -20.20 4.13 2.41
CA ARG A 195 -20.73 5.44 2.75
C ARG A 195 -19.54 6.36 3.01
N ASN A 196 -18.87 6.80 1.94
CA ASN A 196 -17.80 7.79 1.97
C ASN A 196 -18.38 9.18 2.26
N SER A 197 -19.21 9.31 3.30
CA SER A 197 -19.60 10.61 3.81
C SER A 197 -18.56 11.06 4.82
N VAL A 198 -17.44 11.57 4.34
CA VAL A 198 -16.71 12.57 5.13
C VAL A 198 -17.70 13.72 5.32
N ARG A 199 -18.13 13.93 6.57
CA ARG A 199 -19.15 14.94 6.95
C ARG A 199 -18.73 16.29 6.35
N GLY A 200 -19.48 16.79 5.36
CA GLY A 200 -19.24 18.08 4.70
C GLY A 200 -18.76 18.03 3.24
N PHE A 201 -18.50 16.86 2.65
CA PHE A 201 -18.06 16.75 1.25
C PHE A 201 -18.95 15.81 0.43
N PRO A 202 -19.84 16.31 -0.44
CA PRO A 202 -20.60 15.47 -1.36
C PRO A 202 -19.64 14.90 -2.41
N ASN A 203 -19.50 13.57 -2.45
CA ASN A 203 -18.64 12.84 -3.40
C ASN A 203 -17.19 13.34 -3.43
N GLY A 204 -16.38 12.87 -2.47
CA GLY A 204 -14.96 13.22 -2.30
C GLY A 204 -14.04 13.01 -3.52
N THR A 205 -14.55 12.49 -4.63
CA THR A 205 -13.81 12.32 -5.89
C THR A 205 -13.89 13.48 -6.87
N VAL A 206 -14.99 14.25 -6.84
CA VAL A 206 -15.24 15.26 -7.89
C VAL A 206 -14.39 16.51 -7.66
N ILE A 207 -14.17 16.86 -6.41
CA ILE A 207 -13.48 18.09 -6.01
C ILE A 207 -11.96 18.05 -6.33
N PRO A 208 -11.20 16.98 -6.03
CA PRO A 208 -9.79 16.92 -6.39
C PRO A 208 -9.56 16.84 -7.91
N ALA A 209 -10.43 16.15 -8.66
CA ALA A 209 -10.34 16.06 -10.11
C ALA A 209 -10.60 17.43 -10.78
N GLY A 210 -11.63 18.16 -10.31
CA GLY A 210 -11.93 19.52 -10.77
C GLY A 210 -10.79 20.51 -10.47
N LEU A 211 -10.23 20.45 -9.27
CA LEU A 211 -9.06 21.26 -8.89
C LEU A 211 -7.83 20.93 -9.75
N ALA A 212 -7.55 19.64 -9.99
CA ALA A 212 -6.45 19.23 -10.86
C ALA A 212 -6.62 19.74 -12.29
N ALA A 213 -7.83 19.63 -12.85
CA ALA A 213 -8.16 20.15 -14.17
C ALA A 213 -8.02 21.68 -14.24
N ALA A 214 -8.50 22.40 -13.23
CA ALA A 214 -8.36 23.85 -13.13
C ALA A 214 -6.89 24.28 -13.03
N MET A 215 -6.08 23.59 -12.22
CA MET A 215 -4.64 23.83 -12.13
C MET A 215 -3.92 23.55 -13.45
N LEU A 216 -4.36 22.55 -14.22
CA LEU A 216 -3.81 22.20 -15.53
C LEU A 216 -4.14 23.27 -16.59
N VAL A 217 -5.38 23.76 -16.61
CA VAL A 217 -5.78 24.90 -17.44
C VAL A 217 -4.98 26.15 -17.07
N LEU A 218 -4.88 26.46 -15.77
CA LEU A 218 -4.10 27.60 -15.28
C LEU A 218 -2.63 27.48 -15.68
N PHE A 219 -2.03 26.29 -15.57
CA PHE A 219 -0.65 26.05 -16.00
C PHE A 219 -0.46 26.29 -17.50
N VAL A 220 -1.39 25.83 -18.36
CA VAL A 220 -1.30 26.06 -19.82
C VAL A 220 -1.40 27.56 -20.14
N ILE A 221 -2.29 28.28 -19.45
CA ILE A 221 -2.45 29.74 -19.61
C ILE A 221 -1.17 30.47 -19.16
N LEU A 222 -0.67 30.14 -17.96
CA LEU A 222 0.55 30.73 -17.39
C LEU A 222 1.79 30.40 -18.23
N ASP A 223 1.92 29.18 -18.74
CA ASP A 223 3.03 28.77 -19.61
C ASP A 223 3.02 29.56 -20.92
N LYS A 224 1.87 29.73 -21.57
CA LYS A 224 1.77 30.55 -22.78
C LYS A 224 2.06 32.04 -22.53
N THR A 225 1.65 32.57 -21.37
CA THR A 225 1.81 34.00 -21.06
C THR A 225 3.20 34.35 -20.51
N LEU A 226 3.85 33.45 -19.77
CA LEU A 226 5.15 33.68 -19.13
C LEU A 226 6.34 33.16 -19.94
N ALA A 227 6.15 32.22 -20.87
CA ALA A 227 7.25 31.62 -21.64
C ALA A 227 8.07 32.63 -22.46
N ASN A 228 7.48 33.78 -22.80
CA ASN A 228 8.16 34.81 -23.60
C ASN A 228 8.81 35.92 -22.74
N ARG A 229 8.66 35.89 -21.41
CA ARG A 229 9.17 36.95 -20.53
C ARG A 229 10.52 36.63 -19.88
N ALA A 230 10.92 35.37 -19.82
CA ALA A 230 12.17 34.96 -19.20
C ALA A 230 12.93 33.97 -20.09
N PHE A 231 14.24 34.15 -20.22
CA PHE A 231 15.13 33.24 -20.96
C PHE A 231 16.37 32.92 -20.13
N ARG A 232 17.08 31.83 -20.46
CA ARG A 232 18.39 31.54 -19.87
C ARG A 232 19.48 32.19 -20.71
N CYS A 233 20.33 32.99 -20.08
CA CYS A 233 21.47 33.62 -20.74
C CYS A 233 22.38 32.56 -21.37
N LYS A 234 22.71 32.70 -22.65
CA LYS A 234 23.58 31.76 -23.38
C LYS A 234 24.98 31.61 -22.75
N ASN A 235 25.50 32.68 -22.14
CA ASN A 235 26.85 32.70 -21.58
C ASN A 235 26.94 32.15 -20.14
N CYS A 236 26.13 32.67 -19.20
CA CYS A 236 26.20 32.30 -17.78
C CYS A 236 25.08 31.38 -17.28
N GLY A 237 24.07 31.06 -18.09
CA GLY A 237 22.97 30.17 -17.70
C GLY A 237 21.94 30.75 -16.72
N LYS A 238 22.17 31.96 -16.15
CA LYS A 238 21.22 32.66 -15.29
C LYS A 238 19.92 32.96 -16.04
N VAL A 239 18.80 32.92 -15.31
CA VAL A 239 17.50 33.35 -15.82
C VAL A 239 17.47 34.88 -15.87
N ALA A 240 17.21 35.44 -17.05
CA ALA A 240 17.15 36.88 -17.30
C ALA A 240 15.80 37.25 -17.93
N CYS A 241 15.35 38.48 -17.68
CA CYS A 241 14.13 39.01 -18.27
C CYS A 241 14.38 39.35 -19.74
N ALA A 242 13.45 38.95 -20.62
CA ALA A 242 13.49 39.25 -22.06
C ALA A 242 13.48 40.76 -22.34
N LEU A 243 12.82 41.55 -21.48
CA LEU A 243 12.78 43.01 -21.59
C LEU A 243 14.05 43.70 -21.10
N CYS A 244 14.86 43.02 -20.29
CA CYS A 244 16.10 43.57 -19.74
C CYS A 244 17.34 43.15 -20.55
N ALA A 245 17.14 42.53 -21.71
CA ALA A 245 18.20 42.02 -22.56
C ALA A 245 18.24 42.79 -23.88
N GLU A 246 19.39 43.40 -24.19
CA GLU A 246 19.60 44.10 -25.45
C GLU A 246 20.27 43.16 -26.46
N GLY A 247 19.51 42.46 -27.31
CA GLY A 247 20.09 41.57 -28.33
C GLY A 247 20.24 40.11 -27.89
N ASP A 248 21.35 39.44 -28.24
CA ASP A 248 21.52 37.99 -28.47
C ASP A 248 21.30 37.02 -27.27
N LYS A 249 20.16 37.12 -26.56
CA LYS A 249 19.79 36.28 -25.40
C LYS A 249 20.93 36.17 -24.36
N MET A 250 21.49 37.32 -23.99
CA MET A 250 22.49 37.46 -22.93
C MET A 250 21.94 38.35 -21.79
N CYS A 251 22.34 38.09 -20.54
CA CYS A 251 21.96 38.96 -19.43
C CYS A 251 22.83 40.22 -19.41
N ALA A 252 22.32 41.32 -18.83
CA ALA A 252 23.02 42.60 -18.74
C ALA A 252 24.41 42.49 -18.09
N ASP A 253 24.56 41.67 -17.03
CA ASP A 253 25.86 41.37 -16.41
C ASP A 253 26.87 40.73 -17.38
N CYS A 254 26.41 39.87 -18.29
CA CYS A 254 27.27 39.21 -19.25
C CYS A 254 27.64 40.13 -20.41
N GLN A 255 26.74 41.01 -20.83
CA GLN A 255 27.00 41.98 -21.88
C GLN A 255 27.96 43.07 -21.44
N SER A 256 27.74 43.64 -20.24
CA SER A 256 28.67 44.60 -19.64
C SER A 256 30.08 44.03 -19.51
N LYS A 257 30.21 42.77 -19.10
CA LYS A 257 31.51 42.07 -19.03
C LYS A 257 32.13 41.82 -20.40
N LEU A 258 31.34 41.53 -21.43
CA LEU A 258 31.85 41.38 -22.81
C LEU A 258 32.39 42.71 -23.36
N ALA A 259 31.67 43.81 -23.13
CA ALA A 259 32.11 45.15 -23.52
C ALA A 259 33.38 45.60 -22.76
N GLU A 260 33.51 45.22 -21.48
CA GLU A 260 34.70 45.50 -20.67
C GLU A 260 35.89 44.61 -21.03
N ASP A 261 35.64 43.34 -21.40
CA ASP A 261 36.68 42.43 -21.86
C ASP A 261 37.26 42.85 -23.21
N ASP A 262 36.46 43.41 -24.13
CA ASP A 262 36.91 43.91 -25.45
C ASP A 262 38.03 44.96 -25.35
N ASN A 263 38.01 45.80 -24.31
CA ASN A 263 39.02 46.82 -24.04
C ASN A 263 40.18 46.34 -23.15
N SER A 264 40.18 45.08 -22.68
CA SER A 264 41.14 44.58 -21.70
C SER A 264 42.32 43.80 -22.32
N SER A 265 43.49 43.87 -21.67
CA SER A 265 44.70 43.16 -22.11
C SER A 265 44.51 41.63 -22.20
N PRO A 266 45.18 40.92 -23.13
CA PRO A 266 45.07 39.46 -23.23
C PRO A 266 45.38 38.71 -21.92
N LYS A 267 46.33 39.21 -21.11
CA LYS A 267 46.68 38.62 -19.81
C LYS A 267 45.55 38.74 -18.78
N SER A 268 44.82 39.85 -18.75
CA SER A 268 43.66 40.00 -17.85
C SER A 268 42.51 39.07 -18.24
N ARG A 269 42.27 38.87 -19.54
CA ARG A 269 41.24 37.93 -20.03
C ARG A 269 41.51 36.49 -19.59
N VAL A 270 42.75 36.01 -19.76
CA VAL A 270 43.15 34.65 -19.36
C VAL A 270 43.00 34.46 -17.84
N ARG A 271 43.40 35.45 -17.03
CA ARG A 271 43.27 35.36 -15.56
C ARG A 271 41.81 35.27 -15.10
N ARG A 272 40.92 36.06 -15.70
CA ARG A 272 39.46 36.01 -15.41
C ARG A 272 38.85 34.69 -15.86
N MET A 273 39.23 34.18 -17.03
CA MET A 273 38.75 32.89 -17.54
C MET A 273 39.17 31.73 -16.64
N LEU A 274 40.41 31.74 -16.14
CA LEU A 274 40.89 30.74 -15.16
C LEU A 274 40.14 30.84 -13.82
N GLN A 275 39.83 32.05 -13.34
CA GLN A 275 39.02 32.22 -12.12
C GLN A 275 37.58 31.71 -12.30
N ALA A 276 36.96 32.01 -13.44
CA ALA A 276 35.63 31.52 -13.78
C ALA A 276 35.59 29.99 -13.91
N ASN A 277 36.60 29.39 -14.53
CA ASN A 277 36.72 27.92 -14.62
C ASN A 277 36.91 27.28 -13.25
N ARG A 278 37.78 27.83 -12.38
CA ARG A 278 37.91 27.33 -11.01
C ARG A 278 36.61 27.37 -10.23
N GLN A 279 35.78 28.40 -10.43
CA GLN A 279 34.50 28.52 -9.75
C GLN A 279 33.46 27.54 -10.31
N LYS A 280 33.46 27.31 -11.64
CA LYS A 280 32.66 26.24 -12.27
C LYS A 280 33.08 24.86 -11.78
N ASP A 281 34.38 24.58 -11.71
CA ASP A 281 34.92 23.30 -11.21
C ASP A 281 34.49 23.04 -9.77
N LYS A 282 34.61 24.05 -8.89
CA LYS A 282 34.12 23.95 -7.50
C LYS A 282 32.62 23.63 -7.44
N GLN A 283 31.79 24.29 -8.26
CA GLN A 283 30.36 24.01 -8.30
C GLN A 283 30.06 22.59 -8.80
N MET A 284 30.77 22.12 -9.83
CA MET A 284 30.63 20.76 -10.34
C MET A 284 31.03 19.72 -9.29
N THR A 285 32.09 19.95 -8.52
CA THR A 285 32.50 19.07 -7.41
C THR A 285 31.43 19.01 -6.32
N ILE A 286 30.85 20.14 -5.93
CA ILE A 286 29.74 20.16 -4.95
C ILE A 286 28.54 19.37 -5.47
N ILE A 287 28.15 19.57 -6.74
CA ILE A 287 27.01 18.87 -7.35
C ILE A 287 27.26 17.36 -7.43
N ARG A 288 28.48 16.92 -7.75
CA ARG A 288 28.87 15.51 -7.69
C ARG A 288 28.72 14.95 -6.28
N GLY A 289 29.15 15.68 -5.26
CA GLY A 289 28.96 15.31 -3.85
C GLY A 289 27.48 15.18 -3.49
N LEU A 290 26.67 16.18 -3.85
CA LEU A 290 25.22 16.16 -3.60
C LEU A 290 24.50 15.05 -4.37
N ALA A 291 25.04 14.56 -5.49
CA ALA A 291 24.44 13.47 -6.25
C ALA A 291 24.49 12.11 -5.52
N PHE A 292 25.36 11.95 -4.52
CA PHE A 292 25.42 10.78 -3.64
C PHE A 292 24.42 10.83 -2.46
N THR A 293 23.80 12.00 -2.24
CA THR A 293 22.77 12.18 -1.21
C THR A 293 21.39 11.75 -1.75
N PRO A 294 20.29 11.85 -0.98
CA PRO A 294 18.96 11.53 -1.49
C PRO A 294 18.68 12.21 -2.85
N PRO A 295 18.08 11.46 -3.80
CA PRO A 295 17.93 11.90 -5.17
C PRO A 295 17.06 13.17 -5.24
N GLY A 296 17.45 14.09 -6.13
CA GLY A 296 16.77 15.37 -6.30
C GLY A 296 17.50 16.57 -5.69
N ILE A 297 18.30 16.40 -4.63
CA ILE A 297 19.02 17.51 -3.96
C ILE A 297 20.00 18.20 -4.93
N ALA A 298 20.79 17.42 -5.67
CA ALA A 298 21.71 17.94 -6.68
C ALA A 298 20.99 18.72 -7.81
N GLN A 299 19.78 18.30 -8.18
CA GLN A 299 18.94 18.97 -9.17
C GLN A 299 18.37 20.28 -8.62
N VAL A 300 17.95 20.32 -7.36
CA VAL A 300 17.53 21.56 -6.68
C VAL A 300 18.68 22.55 -6.66
N TYR A 301 19.87 22.11 -6.23
CA TYR A 301 21.06 22.95 -6.14
C TYR A 301 21.53 23.49 -7.51
N SER A 302 21.42 22.68 -8.58
CA SER A 302 21.69 23.12 -9.96
C SER A 302 20.58 23.97 -10.59
N GLY A 303 19.62 24.47 -9.80
CA GLY A 303 18.58 25.40 -10.24
C GLY A 303 17.42 24.71 -10.98
N ARG A 304 17.24 23.41 -10.82
CA ARG A 304 16.13 22.62 -11.39
C ARG A 304 15.18 22.14 -10.30
N LEU A 305 14.51 23.11 -9.68
CA LEU A 305 13.61 22.90 -8.56
C LEU A 305 12.59 21.79 -8.83
N LEU A 306 11.81 21.89 -9.91
CA LEU A 306 10.73 20.94 -10.18
C LEU A 306 11.20 19.48 -10.30
N SER A 307 12.24 19.22 -11.12
CA SER A 307 12.76 17.85 -11.26
C SER A 307 13.37 17.36 -9.95
N GLY A 308 14.04 18.25 -9.21
CA GLY A 308 14.61 17.90 -7.91
C GLY A 308 13.55 17.52 -6.88
N PHE A 309 12.49 18.32 -6.76
CA PHE A 309 11.36 18.03 -5.87
C PHE A 309 10.68 16.70 -6.19
N ILE A 310 10.56 16.33 -7.46
CA ILE A 310 9.90 15.08 -7.84
C ILE A 310 10.75 13.86 -7.51
N TYR A 311 12.06 13.91 -7.77
CA TYR A 311 12.96 12.83 -7.33
C TYR A 311 12.95 12.68 -5.81
N MET A 312 12.99 13.81 -5.07
CA MET A 312 12.90 13.78 -3.61
C MET A 312 11.57 13.21 -3.11
N TRP A 313 10.46 13.63 -3.71
CA TRP A 313 9.13 13.18 -3.31
C TRP A 313 8.94 11.67 -3.56
N LEU A 314 9.28 11.18 -4.76
CA LEU A 314 9.17 9.77 -5.10
C LEU A 314 10.03 8.89 -4.19
N PHE A 315 11.27 9.30 -3.93
CA PHE A 315 12.18 8.57 -3.05
C PHE A 315 11.71 8.57 -1.60
N SER A 316 11.30 9.73 -1.07
CA SER A 316 10.82 9.85 0.30
C SER A 316 9.52 9.09 0.51
N PHE A 317 8.59 9.17 -0.45
CA PHE A 317 7.32 8.44 -0.41
C PHE A 317 7.54 6.92 -0.40
N ALA A 318 8.42 6.41 -1.27
CA ALA A 318 8.74 4.98 -1.31
C ALA A 318 9.38 4.51 0.01
N ILE A 319 10.29 5.29 0.60
CA ILE A 319 10.89 4.98 1.91
C ILE A 319 9.83 4.99 3.01
N ILE A 320 8.98 6.01 3.06
CA ILE A 320 7.91 6.12 4.06
C ILE A 320 6.99 4.90 3.99
N ILE A 321 6.60 4.46 2.79
CA ILE A 321 5.78 3.25 2.63
C ILE A 321 6.50 2.03 3.21
N LEU A 322 7.78 1.81 2.87
CA LEU A 322 8.53 0.64 3.37
C LEU A 322 8.74 0.67 4.89
N VAL A 323 8.90 1.86 5.48
CA VAL A 323 9.06 2.03 6.94
C VAL A 323 7.73 1.84 7.67
N LEU A 324 6.62 2.30 7.09
CA LEU A 324 5.29 2.16 7.68
C LEU A 324 4.66 0.80 7.43
N ASP A 325 5.15 0.05 6.44
CA ASP A 325 4.66 -1.28 6.03
C ASP A 325 4.41 -2.24 7.22
N PRO A 326 5.34 -2.40 8.19
CA PRO A 326 5.14 -3.32 9.31
C PRO A 326 4.04 -2.86 10.28
N PHE A 327 3.70 -1.57 10.27
CA PHE A 327 2.73 -0.96 11.18
C PHE A 327 1.33 -0.85 10.56
N MET A 328 1.20 -1.03 9.25
CA MET A 328 -0.07 -0.96 8.53
C MET A 328 -0.69 -2.36 8.44
N SER A 329 -1.90 -2.54 8.97
CA SER A 329 -2.73 -3.71 8.69
C SER A 329 -3.79 -3.32 7.65
N THR A 330 -3.82 -3.98 6.49
CA THR A 330 -4.90 -3.83 5.50
C THR A 330 -6.25 -4.30 6.05
N GLY A 331 -6.22 -5.04 7.16
CA GLY A 331 -7.37 -5.66 7.78
C GLY A 331 -8.13 -6.54 6.79
N LEU A 332 -7.45 -7.11 5.80
CA LEU A 332 -7.96 -8.11 4.87
C LEU A 332 -7.07 -9.35 4.97
N ALA A 333 -7.70 -10.50 5.21
CA ALA A 333 -7.01 -11.78 5.36
C ALA A 333 -6.15 -12.08 4.12
N GLY A 334 -4.86 -12.39 4.33
CA GLY A 334 -3.94 -12.78 3.26
C GLY A 334 -3.33 -11.64 2.44
N GLY A 335 -3.68 -10.38 2.71
CA GLY A 335 -3.01 -9.22 2.11
C GLY A 335 -1.66 -8.94 2.77
N SER A 336 -0.67 -9.84 2.66
CA SER A 336 0.69 -9.54 3.12
C SER A 336 1.22 -8.36 2.31
N HIS A 337 1.53 -7.24 2.96
CA HIS A 337 2.10 -6.09 2.26
C HIS A 337 3.52 -6.31 1.72
N GLY A 338 4.09 -7.52 1.87
CA GLY A 338 5.37 -7.90 1.28
C GLY A 338 5.46 -7.67 -0.24
N TRP A 339 4.33 -7.61 -0.97
CA TRP A 339 4.34 -7.21 -2.38
C TRP A 339 4.71 -5.73 -2.59
N LEU A 340 4.48 -4.85 -1.61
CA LEU A 340 4.93 -3.45 -1.66
C LEU A 340 6.46 -3.37 -1.72
N TRP A 341 7.17 -4.27 -1.03
CA TRP A 341 8.63 -4.38 -1.16
C TRP A 341 9.06 -4.70 -2.59
N LEU A 342 8.34 -5.56 -3.32
CA LEU A 342 8.64 -5.91 -4.71
C LEU A 342 8.47 -4.73 -5.68
N ILE A 343 7.71 -3.69 -5.30
CA ILE A 343 7.46 -2.51 -6.15
C ILE A 343 8.30 -1.32 -5.69
N MET A 344 8.28 -1.03 -4.40
CA MET A 344 8.90 0.17 -3.84
C MET A 344 10.42 0.07 -3.78
N ALA A 345 10.99 -1.10 -3.48
CA ALA A 345 12.46 -1.24 -3.46
C ALA A 345 13.07 -1.04 -4.86
N PRO A 346 12.56 -1.65 -5.95
CA PRO A 346 13.02 -1.33 -7.30
C PRO A 346 12.75 0.12 -7.69
N LEU A 347 11.64 0.73 -7.26
CA LEU A 347 11.35 2.14 -7.51
C LEU A 347 12.40 3.06 -6.88
N ILE A 348 12.82 2.79 -5.64
CA ILE A 348 13.89 3.55 -4.96
C ILE A 348 15.19 3.49 -5.78
N VAL A 349 15.59 2.28 -6.19
CA VAL A 349 16.80 2.07 -6.99
C VAL A 349 16.68 2.78 -8.34
N LEU A 350 15.54 2.66 -9.01
CA LEU A 350 15.28 3.30 -10.30
C LEU A 350 15.31 4.83 -10.20
N VAL A 351 14.62 5.41 -9.22
CA VAL A 351 14.58 6.86 -8.98
C VAL A 351 15.98 7.39 -8.68
N TYR A 352 16.74 6.68 -7.85
CA TYR A 352 18.13 7.02 -7.54
C TYR A 352 19.01 6.95 -8.80
N TYR A 353 18.93 5.86 -9.55
CA TYR A 353 19.71 5.64 -10.78
C TYR A 353 19.39 6.69 -11.87
N VAL A 354 18.11 6.98 -12.09
CA VAL A 354 17.70 7.99 -13.07
C VAL A 354 18.13 9.38 -12.60
N SER A 355 18.03 9.70 -11.31
CA SER A 355 18.50 10.96 -10.75
C SER A 355 20.01 11.15 -11.00
N ILE A 356 20.84 10.17 -10.62
CA ILE A 356 22.29 10.27 -10.73
C ILE A 356 22.76 10.30 -12.19
N THR A 357 22.17 9.49 -13.07
CA THR A 357 22.51 9.52 -14.51
C THR A 357 22.12 10.84 -15.16
N THR A 358 21.02 11.46 -14.74
CA THR A 358 20.58 12.77 -15.23
C THR A 358 21.55 13.88 -14.80
N VAL A 359 22.09 13.80 -13.58
CA VAL A 359 23.11 14.74 -13.08
C VAL A 359 24.44 14.52 -13.82
N ASN A 360 24.91 13.27 -13.91
CA ASN A 360 26.19 12.95 -14.56
C ASN A 360 26.21 13.32 -16.04
N ARG A 361 25.17 12.97 -16.82
CA ARG A 361 25.05 13.39 -18.24
C ARG A 361 25.09 14.90 -18.44
N ARG A 362 24.81 15.70 -17.41
CA ARG A 362 24.88 17.16 -17.49
C ARG A 362 26.25 17.70 -17.14
N LEU A 363 26.85 17.15 -16.09
CA LEU A 363 28.22 17.46 -15.71
C LEU A 363 29.18 17.15 -16.88
N ASP A 364 29.00 16.01 -17.56
CA ASP A 364 29.80 15.63 -18.73
C ASP A 364 29.65 16.59 -19.91
N LYS A 365 28.46 17.20 -20.05
CA LYS A 365 28.20 18.18 -21.11
C LYS A 365 28.68 19.60 -20.73
N GLY A 366 29.02 19.86 -19.47
CA GLY A 366 29.35 21.19 -18.96
C GLY A 366 28.14 22.12 -18.80
N TRP A 367 26.92 21.59 -18.74
CA TRP A 367 25.68 22.38 -18.63
C TRP A 367 25.34 22.61 -17.16
N LEU A 368 25.91 23.68 -16.59
CA LEU A 368 25.38 24.31 -15.37
C LEU A 368 24.39 25.41 -15.72
#